data_AF-A0A7S1TUZ7-F1
#
_entry.id   AF-A0A7S1TUZ7-F1
#
_cell.length_a   1.000
_cell.length_b   1.000
_cell.length_c   1.000
_cell.angle_alpha   90.00
_cell.angle_beta   90.00
_cell.angle_gamma   90.00
#
_symmetry.space_group_name_H-M   'P 1'
#
loop_
_entity.id
_entity.type
_entity.pdbx_description
1 polymer ?
#
loop_
_entity_poly.entity_id
_entity_poly.type
_entity_poly.pdbx_seq_one_letter_code
_entity_poly.pdbx_strand_id
1 'polypeptide(L)'
;HESEVSTGLYEFHRRWEHVAALRRVDKAALLEFFDRYIGAEGEGAARRCLVSRTYSQDAARKAAAGELDGEATGAEAEAPVLEGLEDVRAFKASMERVGERRVPRA
;
A
#
# COMPACT_ATOMS: atom_id res chain seq x y z
N HIS A 1 4.35 -2.34 -26.25
CA HIS A 1 3.76 -3.55 -26.85
C HIS A 1 4.24 -4.82 -26.16
N GLU A 2 5.55 -5.07 -25.98
CA GLU A 2 6.04 -6.29 -25.30
C GLU A 2 5.50 -6.46 -23.86
N SER A 3 5.32 -5.36 -23.12
CA SER A 3 4.81 -5.37 -21.74
C SER A 3 3.34 -5.80 -21.60
N GLU A 4 2.52 -5.69 -22.65
CA GLU A 4 1.08 -6.01 -22.57
C GLU A 4 0.81 -7.49 -22.88
N VAL A 5 1.64 -8.07 -23.74
CA VAL A 5 1.63 -9.51 -24.03
C VAL A 5 2.19 -10.27 -22.82
N SER A 6 3.27 -9.76 -22.19
CA SER A 6 3.85 -10.40 -21.00
C SER A 6 3.00 -10.28 -19.73
N THR A 7 2.13 -9.26 -19.65
CA THR A 7 1.15 -9.11 -18.55
C THR A 7 -0.17 -9.82 -18.84
N GLY A 8 -0.39 -10.32 -20.06
CA GLY A 8 -1.62 -10.99 -20.47
C GLY A 8 -2.85 -10.09 -20.55
N LEU A 9 -2.68 -8.77 -20.49
CA LEU A 9 -3.77 -7.81 -20.48
C LEU A 9 -4.25 -7.48 -21.90
N TYR A 10 -3.36 -7.49 -22.90
CA TYR A 10 -3.68 -7.22 -24.32
C TYR A 10 -4.43 -5.89 -24.59
N GLU A 11 -4.31 -4.90 -23.69
CA GLU A 11 -4.98 -3.60 -23.81
C GLU A 11 -4.11 -2.58 -24.57
N PHE A 12 -3.94 -2.77 -25.88
CA PHE A 12 -3.04 -1.95 -26.71
C PHE A 12 -3.42 -0.46 -26.81
N HIS A 13 -4.64 -0.11 -26.43
CA HIS A 13 -5.14 1.28 -26.40
C HIS A 13 -5.16 1.88 -24.99
N ARG A 14 -4.76 1.12 -23.96
CA ARG A 14 -4.86 1.51 -22.54
C ARG A 14 -4.28 2.88 -22.25
N ARG A 15 -3.15 3.22 -22.90
CA ARG A 15 -2.52 4.54 -22.72
C ARG A 15 -3.44 5.68 -23.12
N TRP A 16 -4.13 5.58 -24.25
CA TRP A 16 -5.01 6.64 -24.75
C TRP A 16 -6.25 6.77 -23.86
N GLU A 17 -6.83 5.65 -23.46
CA GLU A 17 -7.99 5.62 -22.57
C GLU A 17 -7.67 6.16 -21.18
N HIS A 18 -6.52 5.77 -20.62
CA HIS A 18 -6.05 6.29 -19.33
C HIS A 18 -5.81 7.80 -19.37
N VAL A 19 -5.20 8.33 -20.43
CA VAL A 19 -4.99 9.78 -20.57
C VAL A 19 -6.31 10.52 -20.69
N ALA A 20 -7.28 9.98 -21.44
CA ALA A 20 -8.62 10.56 -21.52
C ALA A 20 -9.34 10.55 -20.17
N ALA A 21 -9.19 9.48 -19.39
CA ALA A 21 -9.74 9.37 -18.04
C ALA A 21 -9.07 10.36 -17.07
N LEU A 22 -7.74 10.44 -17.05
CA LEU A 22 -6.97 11.35 -16.18
C LEU A 22 -7.34 12.82 -16.40
N ARG A 23 -7.62 13.22 -17.64
CA ARG A 23 -8.05 14.59 -17.96
C ARG A 23 -9.41 14.98 -17.35
N ARG A 24 -10.22 14.00 -16.95
CA ARG A 24 -11.54 14.21 -16.34
C ARG A 24 -11.49 14.17 -14.81
N VAL A 25 -10.35 13.83 -14.22
CA VAL A 25 -10.20 13.77 -12.77
C VAL A 25 -10.03 15.19 -12.24
N ASP A 26 -10.94 15.60 -11.37
CA ASP A 26 -10.85 16.88 -10.67
C ASP A 26 -10.13 16.74 -9.31
N LYS A 27 -9.83 17.89 -8.69
CA LYS A 27 -9.16 17.94 -7.39
C LYS A 27 -9.98 17.27 -6.29
N ALA A 28 -11.31 17.38 -6.32
CA ALA A 28 -12.17 16.81 -5.29
C ALA A 28 -12.12 15.27 -5.35
N ALA A 29 -12.20 14.70 -6.54
CA ALA A 29 -12.05 13.26 -6.77
C ALA A 29 -10.68 12.73 -6.32
N LEU A 30 -9.60 13.51 -6.50
CA LEU A 30 -8.27 13.14 -5.98
C LEU A 30 -8.21 13.18 -4.45
N LEU A 31 -8.83 14.17 -3.82
CA LEU A 31 -8.87 14.29 -2.37
C LEU A 31 -9.70 13.16 -1.76
N GLU A 32 -10.88 12.86 -2.32
CA GLU A 32 -11.69 11.71 -1.88
C GLU A 32 -10.93 10.39 -2.02
N PHE A 33 -10.19 10.21 -3.11
CA PHE A 33 -9.34 9.03 -3.29
C PHE A 33 -8.22 8.98 -2.23
N PHE A 34 -7.55 10.11 -1.99
CA PHE A 34 -6.50 10.21 -1.00
C PHE A 34 -7.03 9.89 0.40
N ASP A 35 -8.11 10.54 0.81
CA ASP A 35 -8.71 10.36 2.13
C ASP A 35 -9.17 8.92 2.33
N ARG A 36 -9.77 8.30 1.31
CA ARG A 36 -10.28 6.93 1.40
C ARG A 36 -9.17 5.86 1.47
N TYR A 37 -8.10 6.00 0.70
CA TYR A 37 -7.15 4.90 0.49
C TYR A 37 -5.74 5.14 1.04
N ILE A 38 -5.34 6.40 1.24
CA ILE A 38 -3.96 6.78 1.57
C ILE A 38 -3.89 7.45 2.94
N GLY A 39 -4.76 8.44 3.19
CA GLY A 39 -4.78 9.29 4.38
C GLY A 39 -4.80 8.51 5.69
N ALA A 40 -4.21 9.08 6.74
CA ALA A 40 -4.10 8.44 8.04
C ALA A 40 -5.46 8.15 8.68
N GLU A 41 -6.47 8.99 8.40
CA GLU A 41 -7.85 8.88 8.90
C GLU A 41 -8.80 8.13 7.95
N GLY A 42 -8.27 7.56 6.86
CA GLY A 42 -9.09 6.84 5.90
C GLY A 42 -9.84 5.66 6.53
N GLU A 43 -11.06 5.40 6.05
CA GLU A 43 -11.88 4.27 6.50
C GLU A 43 -11.04 2.98 6.49
N GLY A 44 -10.77 2.43 7.67
CA GLY A 44 -9.77 1.37 7.92
C GLY A 44 -9.99 0.05 7.15
N ALA A 45 -11.10 -0.08 6.41
CA ALA A 45 -11.34 -1.22 5.52
C ALA A 45 -10.72 -1.06 4.11
N ALA A 46 -10.42 0.18 3.68
CA ALA A 46 -9.95 0.48 2.33
C ALA A 46 -8.43 0.74 2.26
N ARG A 47 -7.86 1.31 3.32
CA ARG A 47 -6.42 1.56 3.45
C ARG A 47 -5.67 0.24 3.64
N ARG A 48 -4.76 -0.06 2.71
CA ARG A 48 -3.86 -1.25 2.78
C ARG A 48 -2.42 -0.77 2.82
N CYS A 49 -1.74 -0.98 3.94
CA CYS A 49 -0.35 -0.56 4.14
C CYS A 49 0.52 -1.78 4.45
N LEU A 50 1.60 -1.97 3.69
CA LEU A 50 2.65 -2.95 3.97
C LEU A 50 3.97 -2.19 4.07
N VAL A 51 4.68 -2.36 5.17
CA VAL A 51 5.95 -1.68 5.43
C VAL A 51 7.05 -2.74 5.54
N SER A 52 8.12 -2.57 4.74
CA SER A 52 9.35 -3.34 4.89
C SER A 52 10.37 -2.47 5.60
N ARG A 53 10.93 -2.94 6.73
CA ARG A 53 12.03 -2.28 7.42
C ARG A 53 13.27 -3.16 7.33
N THR A 54 14.36 -2.58 6.87
CA THR A 54 15.70 -3.18 6.92
C THR A 54 16.54 -2.37 7.88
N TYR A 55 17.01 -3.01 8.95
CA TYR A 55 17.94 -2.39 9.88
C TYR A 55 19.37 -2.69 9.44
N SER A 56 20.24 -1.67 9.44
CA SER A 56 21.68 -1.94 9.43
C SER A 56 22.05 -2.71 10.69
N GLN A 57 23.10 -3.53 10.65
CA GLN A 57 23.52 -4.31 11.83
C GLN A 57 23.79 -3.40 13.05
N ASP A 58 24.31 -2.19 12.83
CA ASP A 58 24.55 -1.23 13.90
C ASP A 58 23.27 -0.58 14.42
N ALA A 59 22.28 -0.31 13.56
CA ALA A 59 20.96 0.17 14.00
C ALA A 59 20.21 -0.91 14.79
N ALA A 60 20.32 -2.18 14.41
CA ALA A 60 19.74 -3.30 15.16
C ALA A 60 20.36 -3.45 16.56
N ARG A 61 21.69 -3.28 16.67
CA ARG A 61 22.40 -3.28 17.95
C ARG A 61 22.00 -2.10 18.83
N LYS A 62 21.91 -0.89 18.26
CA LYS A 62 21.49 0.33 18.97
C LYS A 62 20.04 0.23 19.46
N ALA A 63 19.14 -0.29 18.62
CA ALA A 63 17.76 -0.58 19.02
C ALA A 63 17.70 -1.59 20.18
N ALA A 64 18.49 -2.68 20.12
CA ALA A 64 18.57 -3.68 21.20
C ALA A 64 19.20 -3.13 22.49
N ALA A 65 20.08 -2.14 22.38
CA ALA A 65 20.70 -1.44 23.50
C ALA A 65 19.85 -0.29 24.07
N GLY A 66 18.67 -0.01 23.49
CA GLY A 66 17.78 1.07 23.92
C GLY A 66 18.23 2.47 23.50
N GLU A 67 19.16 2.57 22.55
CA GLU A 67 19.79 3.82 22.11
C GLU A 67 19.20 4.22 20.74
N LEU A 68 17.98 4.77 20.75
CA LEU A 68 17.30 5.26 19.55
C LEU A 68 17.14 6.78 19.63
N ASP A 69 18.17 7.51 19.23
CA ASP A 69 18.08 8.96 19.01
C ASP A 69 17.67 9.24 17.57
N GLY A 70 16.45 9.72 17.39
CA GLY A 70 15.94 10.28 16.14
C GLY A 70 15.10 11.50 16.44
N GLU A 71 15.54 12.67 15.99
CA GLU A 71 14.76 13.90 16.09
C GLU A 71 13.74 13.92 14.95
N ALA A 72 12.46 13.68 15.27
CA ALA A 72 11.37 13.72 14.30
C ALA A 72 11.11 15.18 13.89
N THR A 73 11.55 15.58 12.69
CA THR A 73 11.25 16.91 12.15
C THR A 73 9.92 16.89 11.40
N GLY A 74 8.82 17.02 12.14
CA GLY A 74 7.47 17.15 11.60
C GLY A 74 6.39 16.96 12.67
N ALA A 75 5.18 17.44 12.41
CA ALA A 75 4.01 16.99 13.15
C ALA A 75 3.69 15.56 12.69
N GLU A 76 4.26 14.56 13.37
CA GLU A 76 3.90 13.18 13.12
C GLU A 76 2.49 12.93 13.66
N ALA A 77 1.57 12.59 12.77
CA ALA A 77 0.34 11.94 13.18
C ALA A 77 0.71 10.60 13.83
N GLU A 78 0.02 10.24 14.90
CA GLU A 78 0.28 9.01 15.65
C GLU A 78 0.19 7.80 14.70
N ALA A 79 1.34 7.21 14.38
CA ALA A 79 1.38 6.08 13.48
C ALA A 79 0.75 4.86 14.18
N PRO A 80 -0.14 4.10 13.51
CA PRO A 80 -0.72 2.91 14.12
C PRO A 80 0.37 1.89 14.43
N VAL A 81 0.19 1.15 15.53
CA VAL A 81 1.04 -0.01 15.86
C VAL A 81 0.94 -1.02 14.72
N LEU A 82 2.08 -1.38 14.15
CA LEU A 82 2.15 -2.34 13.04
C LEU A 82 2.24 -3.76 13.60
N GLU A 83 1.49 -4.69 12.99
CA GLU A 83 1.63 -6.12 13.23
C GLU A 83 2.87 -6.65 12.50
N GLY A 84 3.71 -7.39 13.22
CA GLY A 84 4.92 -8.00 12.66
C GLY A 84 4.59 -9.14 11.71
N LEU A 85 5.24 -9.18 10.55
CA LEU A 85 5.09 -10.26 9.58
C LEU A 85 6.22 -11.29 9.73
N GLU A 86 5.97 -12.37 10.46
CA GLU A 86 6.97 -13.42 10.72
C GLU A 86 7.02 -14.50 9.62
N ASP A 87 5.86 -14.92 9.09
CA ASP A 87 5.75 -15.92 8.02
C ASP A 87 5.06 -15.33 6.78
N VAL A 88 5.87 -15.07 5.75
CA VAL A 88 5.42 -14.54 4.47
C VAL A 88 4.50 -15.51 3.72
N ARG A 89 4.69 -16.83 3.85
CA ARG A 89 3.87 -17.84 3.17
C ARG A 89 2.49 -17.92 3.80
N ALA A 90 2.43 -17.98 5.12
CA ALA A 90 1.16 -17.99 5.85
C ALA A 90 0.33 -16.74 5.56
N PHE A 91 0.97 -15.57 5.53
CA PHE A 91 0.32 -14.31 5.19
C PHE A 91 -0.18 -14.24 3.74
N LYS A 92 0.59 -14.72 2.77
CA LYS A 92 0.12 -14.82 1.38
C LYS A 92 -1.13 -15.70 1.28
N ALA A 93 -1.11 -16.87 1.92
CA ALA A 93 -2.25 -17.77 1.95
C ALA A 93 -3.49 -17.14 2.65
N SER A 94 -3.31 -16.33 3.69
CA SER A 94 -4.43 -15.63 4.32
C SER A 94 -5.03 -14.56 3.41
N MET A 95 -4.22 -13.86 2.61
CA MET A 95 -4.70 -12.86 1.65
C MET A 95 -5.51 -13.48 0.51
N GLU A 96 -5.09 -14.64 0.00
CA GLU A 96 -5.80 -15.37 -1.06
C GLU A 96 -7.20 -15.84 -0.59
N ARG A 97 -7.29 -16.39 0.63
CA ARG A 97 -8.58 -16.81 1.22
C ARG A 97 -9.55 -15.66 1.45
N VAL A 98 -9.06 -14.46 1.75
CA VAL A 98 -9.89 -13.25 1.88
C VAL A 98 -10.39 -12.79 0.52
N GLY A 99 -9.59 -12.94 -0.54
CA GLY A 99 -9.97 -12.63 -1.93
C GLY A 99 -11.12 -13.50 -2.46
N GLU A 100 -11.18 -14.77 -2.08
CA GLU A 100 -12.22 -15.71 -2.53
C GLU A 100 -13.62 -15.44 -1.94
N ARG A 101 -13.72 -14.80 -0.76
CA ARG A 101 -15.02 -14.50 -0.13
C ARG A 101 -15.77 -13.30 -0.75
N ARG A 102 -15.16 -12.51 -1.64
CA ARG A 102 -15.72 -11.24 -2.14
C ARG A 102 -16.33 -11.29 -3.54
N VAL A 103 -16.45 -12.44 -4.18
CA VAL A 103 -17.12 -12.54 -5.50
C VAL A 103 -18.41 -13.34 -5.39
N PRO A 104 -19.56 -12.73 -5.06
CA PRO A 104 -20.82 -13.29 -5.52
C PRO A 104 -20.81 -13.22 -7.04
N ARG A 105 -20.77 -14.39 -7.70
CA ARG A 105 -21.08 -14.50 -9.13
C ARG A 105 -22.52 -13.99 -9.31
N ALA A 106 -22.67 -12.86 -9.97
CA ALA A 106 -23.92 -12.44 -10.61
C ALA A 106 -23.98 -13.04 -12.02
#